data_AF-A0A8S4RC76-F1
#
_entry.id   AF-A0A8S4RC76-F1
#
_cell.length_a   1.000
_cell.length_b   1.000
_cell.length_c   1.000
_cell.angle_alpha   90.00
_cell.angle_beta   90.00
_cell.angle_gamma   90.00
#
_symmetry.space_group_name_H-M   'P 1'
#
loop_
_entity.id
_entity.type
_entity.pdbx_description
1 polymer ?
#
loop_
_entity_poly.entity_id
_entity_poly.type
_entity_poly.pdbx_seq_one_letter_code
_entity_poly.pdbx_strand_id
1 'polypeptide(L)'
;MWAFRCMLAISWTREVSNEEVLRRVNQRRELLHTINIRKVAYLEHVLRHERYELLPLIIMRKVAERKVVGLSKKSWLCNIREWTGITSAAELFRLAKNRQ
;
A
#
# COMPACT_ATOMS: atom_id res chain seq x y z
N MET A 1 6.26 19.24 1.07
CA MET A 1 5.45 20.44 1.46
C MET A 1 6.26 21.72 1.45
N TRP A 2 7.46 21.73 2.02
CA TRP A 2 8.33 22.91 2.07
C TRP A 2 8.57 23.55 0.69
N ALA A 3 8.98 22.76 -0.32
CA ALA A 3 9.20 23.27 -1.68
C ALA A 3 7.95 23.99 -2.27
N PHE A 4 6.75 23.43 -2.09
CA PHE A 4 5.50 24.08 -2.51
C PHE A 4 5.22 25.38 -1.76
N ARG A 5 5.55 25.45 -0.47
CA ARG A 5 5.42 26.69 0.32
C ARG A 5 6.41 27.77 -0.13
N CYS A 6 7.63 27.38 -0.50
CA CYS A 6 8.61 28.30 -1.08
C CYS A 6 8.15 28.85 -2.43
N MET A 7 7.68 27.99 -3.34
CA MET A 7 7.16 28.41 -4.65
C MET A 7 5.95 29.36 -4.54
N LEU A 8 5.10 29.17 -3.52
CA LEU A 8 3.95 30.02 -3.25
C LEU A 8 4.25 31.23 -2.34
N ALA A 9 5.52 31.43 -1.95
CA ALA A 9 5.95 32.47 -1.00
C ALA A 9 5.10 32.52 0.29
N ILE A 10 4.72 31.37 0.83
CA ILE A 10 3.91 31.28 2.05
C ILE A 10 4.83 31.44 3.27
N SER A 11 4.67 32.55 4.00
CA SER A 11 5.31 32.73 5.30
C SER A 11 4.89 31.61 6.28
N TRP A 12 5.84 31.12 7.05
CA TRP A 12 5.61 30.12 8.09
C TRP A 12 4.66 30.62 9.19
N THR A 13 4.61 31.93 9.44
CA THR A 13 3.73 32.57 10.43
C THR A 13 2.25 32.51 10.02
N ARG A 14 1.96 32.24 8.74
CA ARG A 14 0.61 32.28 8.18
C ARG A 14 -0.20 31.01 8.45
N GLU A 15 0.38 30.02 9.13
CA GLU A 15 -0.22 28.74 9.59
C GLU A 15 -1.15 28.04 8.56
N VAL A 16 -0.83 28.16 7.27
CA VAL A 16 -1.66 27.58 6.20
C VAL A 16 -1.61 26.06 6.25
N SER A 17 -2.75 25.38 6.15
CA SER A 17 -2.83 23.90 6.15
C SER A 17 -2.16 23.28 4.92
N ASN A 18 -1.70 22.02 5.05
CA ASN A 18 -1.05 21.32 3.95
C ASN A 18 -2.03 20.99 2.82
N GLU A 19 -3.29 20.75 3.15
CA GLU A 19 -4.39 20.57 2.21
C GLU A 19 -4.57 21.81 1.33
N GLU A 20 -4.55 23.00 1.94
CA GLU A 20 -4.68 24.27 1.22
C GLU A 20 -3.47 24.55 0.32
N VAL A 21 -2.26 24.26 0.79
CA VAL A 21 -1.05 24.37 -0.04
C VAL A 21 -1.16 23.48 -1.27
N LEU A 22 -1.58 22.22 -1.11
CA LEU A 22 -1.77 21.28 -2.21
C LEU A 22 -2.87 21.72 -3.19
N ARG A 23 -3.96 22.30 -2.68
CA ARG A 23 -5.04 22.85 -3.51
C ARG A 23 -4.54 23.98 -4.41
N ARG A 24 -3.71 24.88 -3.88
CA ARG A 24 -3.14 26.02 -4.64
C ARG A 24 -2.19 25.58 -5.75
N VAL A 25 -1.40 24.53 -5.54
CA VAL A 25 -0.52 23.97 -6.57
C VAL A 25 -1.22 22.95 -7.48
N ASN A 26 -2.53 22.73 -7.28
CA ASN A 26 -3.34 21.72 -7.97
C ASN A 26 -2.69 20.31 -7.94
N GLN A 27 -2.10 19.93 -6.81
CA GLN A 27 -1.46 18.62 -6.63
C GLN A 27 -2.28 17.74 -5.70
N ARG A 28 -2.33 16.44 -6.01
CA ARG A 28 -2.99 15.41 -5.19
C ARG A 28 -1.96 14.61 -4.38
N ARG A 29 -2.43 13.95 -3.32
CA ARG A 29 -1.58 13.10 -2.48
C ARG A 29 -1.38 11.73 -3.16
N GLU A 30 -0.33 11.63 -3.97
CA GLU A 30 -0.02 10.41 -4.74
C GLU A 30 0.81 9.37 -3.95
N LEU A 31 1.40 9.74 -2.81
CA LEU A 31 2.31 8.84 -2.09
C LEU A 31 1.62 7.55 -1.62
N LEU A 32 0.47 7.66 -0.97
CA LEU A 32 -0.26 6.49 -0.47
C LEU A 32 -0.74 5.61 -1.63
N HIS A 33 -1.21 6.23 -2.71
CA HIS A 33 -1.61 5.54 -3.93
C HIS A 33 -0.44 4.76 -4.54
N THR A 34 0.72 5.42 -4.69
CA THR A 34 1.96 4.81 -5.20
C THR A 34 2.42 3.64 -4.32
N ILE A 35 2.40 3.82 -3.00
CA ILE A 35 2.75 2.75 -2.05
C ILE A 35 1.81 1.55 -2.22
N ASN A 36 0.50 1.79 -2.37
CA ASN A 36 -0.47 0.71 -2.53
C ASN A 36 -0.29 -0.02 -3.87
N ILE A 37 -0.05 0.70 -4.97
CA ILE A 37 0.29 0.09 -6.26
C ILE A 37 1.52 -0.81 -6.13
N ARG A 38 2.60 -0.30 -5.50
CA ARG A 38 3.83 -1.08 -5.30
C ARG A 38 3.61 -2.32 -4.43
N LYS A 39 2.79 -2.21 -3.38
CA LYS A 39 2.41 -3.36 -2.54
C LYS A 39 1.71 -4.45 -3.35
N VAL A 40 0.74 -4.08 -4.19
CA VAL A 40 0.04 -5.05 -5.03
C VAL A 40 0.98 -5.65 -6.07
N ALA A 41 1.75 -4.82 -6.77
CA ALA A 41 2.73 -5.30 -7.76
C ALA A 41 3.75 -6.29 -7.16
N TYR A 42 4.21 -6.03 -5.93
CA TYR A 42 5.10 -6.95 -5.21
C TYR A 42 4.40 -8.27 -4.85
N LEU A 43 3.15 -8.23 -4.39
CA LEU A 43 2.37 -9.43 -4.13
C LEU A 43 2.24 -10.28 -5.39
N GLU A 44 1.89 -9.66 -6.51
CA GLU A 44 1.78 -10.36 -7.79
C GLU A 44 3.12 -10.96 -8.23
N HIS A 45 4.23 -10.21 -8.10
CA HIS A 45 5.56 -10.69 -8.42
C HIS A 45 5.94 -11.94 -7.61
N VAL A 46 5.72 -11.91 -6.30
CA VAL A 46 6.00 -13.05 -5.41
C VAL A 46 5.16 -14.28 -5.76
N LEU A 47 3.92 -14.09 -6.21
CA LEU A 47 3.02 -15.19 -6.56
C LEU A 47 3.29 -15.80 -7.95
N ARG A 48 3.94 -15.06 -8.85
CA ARG A 48 4.22 -15.51 -10.23
C ARG A 48 5.51 -16.29 -10.36
N HIS A 49 6.52 -16.02 -9.54
CA HIS A 49 7.83 -16.66 -9.68
C HIS A 49 8.02 -17.84 -8.71
N GLU A 50 8.34 -19.01 -9.27
CA GLU A 50 8.64 -20.24 -8.52
C GLU A 50 9.86 -20.10 -7.61
N ARG A 51 10.79 -19.17 -7.92
CA ARG A 51 11.94 -18.86 -7.05
C ARG A 51 11.54 -18.50 -5.61
N TYR A 52 10.31 -18.05 -5.40
CA TYR A 52 9.83 -17.57 -4.11
C TYR A 52 8.89 -18.53 -3.39
N GLU A 53 8.84 -19.83 -3.70
CA GLU A 53 7.89 -20.81 -3.13
C GLU A 53 7.57 -20.68 -1.62
N LEU A 54 8.56 -20.36 -0.79
CA LEU A 54 8.38 -20.17 0.65
C LEU A 54 7.55 -18.92 1.01
N LEU A 55 7.71 -17.82 0.26
CA LEU A 55 7.06 -16.53 0.55
C LEU A 55 5.52 -16.61 0.41
N PRO A 56 4.93 -17.16 -0.67
CA PRO A 56 3.50 -17.43 -0.74
C PRO A 56 3.00 -18.29 0.43
N LEU A 57 3.75 -19.29 0.88
CA LEU A 57 3.34 -20.14 2.00
C LEU A 57 3.27 -19.36 3.33
N ILE A 58 4.25 -18.49 3.59
CA ILE A 58 4.27 -17.59 4.74
C ILE A 58 3.13 -16.57 4.65
N ILE A 59 2.95 -15.95 3.49
CA ILE A 59 1.90 -14.95 3.23
C ILE A 59 0.51 -15.57 3.42
N MET A 60 0.28 -16.77 2.88
CA MET A 60 -0.95 -17.54 3.04
C MET A 60 -1.18 -18.04 4.48
N ARG A 61 -0.18 -17.91 5.36
CA ARG A 61 -0.20 -18.44 6.73
C ARG A 61 -0.45 -19.95 6.77
N LYS A 62 0.06 -20.68 5.79
CA LYS A 62 0.03 -22.15 5.78
C LYS A 62 1.09 -22.78 6.70
N VAL A 63 2.00 -21.96 7.24
CA VAL A 63 2.94 -22.36 8.29
C VAL A 63 2.19 -22.40 9.62
N ALA A 64 2.16 -23.57 10.26
CA ALA A 64 1.29 -23.93 11.38
C ALA A 64 1.59 -23.22 12.73
N GLU A 65 2.34 -22.12 12.72
CA GLU A 65 2.71 -21.41 13.94
C GLU A 65 1.58 -20.49 14.42
N ARG A 66 1.36 -20.47 15.74
CA ARG A 66 0.38 -19.59 16.37
C ARG A 66 0.77 -18.13 16.12
N LYS A 67 -0.21 -17.28 15.77
CA LYS A 67 0.01 -15.83 15.66
C LYS A 67 0.46 -15.29 17.02
N VAL A 68 1.67 -14.73 17.09
CA VAL A 68 2.14 -14.01 18.28
C VAL A 68 1.19 -12.83 18.54
N VAL A 69 0.59 -12.81 19.72
CA VAL A 69 -0.24 -11.71 20.21
C VAL A 69 0.68 -10.48 20.35
N GLY A 70 0.43 -9.43 19.55
CA GLY A 70 1.29 -8.24 19.47
C GLY A 70 1.71 -7.84 18.05
N LEU A 71 1.61 -8.75 17.07
CA LEU A 71 1.75 -8.39 15.66
C LEU A 71 0.62 -7.43 15.23
N SER A 72 0.97 -6.45 14.38
CA SER A 72 0.06 -5.44 13.80
C SER A 72 -1.38 -5.94 13.64
N LYS A 73 -2.35 -5.14 14.10
CA LYS A 73 -3.79 -5.42 13.97
C LYS A 73 -4.20 -5.72 12.53
N LYS A 74 -3.49 -5.16 11.55
CA LYS A 74 -3.74 -5.30 10.11
C LYS A 74 -2.58 -6.01 9.42
N SER A 75 -2.83 -7.20 8.89
CA SER A 75 -1.85 -7.91 8.06
C SER A 75 -1.70 -7.25 6.69
N TRP A 76 -0.56 -7.48 6.04
CA TRP A 76 -0.32 -6.96 4.69
C TRP A 76 -1.40 -7.41 3.68
N LEU A 77 -1.83 -8.68 3.73
CA LEU A 77 -2.95 -9.19 2.94
C LEU A 77 -4.29 -8.50 3.27
N CYS A 78 -4.57 -8.26 4.56
CA CYS A 78 -5.77 -7.53 4.98
C CYS A 78 -5.76 -6.11 4.40
N ASN A 79 -4.60 -5.44 4.43
CA ASN A 79 -4.45 -4.12 3.83
C ASN A 79 -4.69 -4.09 2.33
N ILE A 80 -4.16 -5.07 1.59
CA ILE A 80 -4.37 -5.16 0.14
C ILE A 80 -5.84 -5.45 -0.17
N ARG A 81 -6.48 -6.38 0.55
CA ARG A 81 -7.91 -6.70 0.39
C ARG A 81 -8.81 -5.50 0.63
N GLU A 82 -8.58 -4.77 1.72
CA GLU A 82 -9.34 -3.55 2.03
C GLU A 82 -9.17 -2.47 0.95
N TRP A 83 -7.98 -2.34 0.36
CA TRP A 83 -7.74 -1.33 -0.68
C TRP A 83 -8.30 -1.74 -2.06
N THR A 84 -8.23 -3.03 -2.39
CA THR A 84 -8.74 -3.57 -3.66
C THR A 84 -10.25 -3.82 -3.64
N GLY A 85 -10.88 -3.81 -2.47
CA GLY A 85 -12.28 -4.20 -2.29
C GLY A 85 -12.52 -5.71 -2.39
N ILE A 86 -11.47 -6.52 -2.45
CA ILE A 86 -11.59 -7.98 -2.63
C ILE A 86 -11.77 -8.66 -1.26
N THR A 87 -12.95 -9.22 -1.05
CA THR A 87 -13.28 -9.91 0.21
C THR A 87 -12.60 -11.26 0.32
N SER A 88 -12.29 -11.96 -0.77
CA SER A 88 -11.64 -13.29 -0.69
C SER A 88 -10.15 -13.24 -0.98
N ALA A 89 -9.33 -13.79 -0.08
CA ALA A 89 -7.88 -13.93 -0.33
C ALA A 89 -7.59 -14.84 -1.54
N ALA A 90 -8.41 -15.87 -1.76
CA ALA A 90 -8.26 -16.78 -2.90
C ALA A 90 -8.51 -16.08 -4.24
N GLU A 91 -9.51 -15.19 -4.27
CA GLU A 91 -9.82 -14.38 -5.45
C GLU A 91 -8.68 -13.41 -5.77
N LEU A 92 -8.14 -12.74 -4.76
CA LEU A 92 -6.96 -11.88 -4.90
C LEU A 92 -5.78 -12.64 -5.52
N PHE A 93 -5.52 -13.88 -5.08
CA PHE A 93 -4.44 -14.70 -5.63
C PHE A 93 -4.69 -15.14 -7.07
N ARG A 94 -5.93 -15.48 -7.44
CA ARG A 94 -6.30 -15.80 -8.82
C ARG A 94 -6.07 -14.61 -9.75
N LEU A 95 -6.53 -13.43 -9.35
CA LEU A 95 -6.35 -12.20 -10.12
C LEU A 95 -4.88 -11.82 -10.25
N ALA A 96 -4.10 -11.95 -9.18
CA ALA A 96 -2.67 -11.67 -9.19
C ALA A 96 -1.88 -12.59 -10.14
N LYS A 97 -2.30 -13.86 -10.26
CA LYS A 97 -1.67 -14.84 -11.15
C LYS A 97 -2.04 -14.64 -12.63
N ASN A 98 -3.22 -14.10 -12.92
CA ASN A 98 -3.77 -13.99 -14.28
C ASN A 98 -3.43 -12.69 -15.02
N ARG A 99 -2.74 -11.73 -14.39
CA ARG A 99 -2.42 -10.43 -15.00
C ARG A 99 -1.22 -10.55 -15.96
N GLN A 100 -1.47 -10.46 -17.26
CA GLN A 100 -0.48 -10.26 -18.35
C GLN A 100 -0.24 -8.77 -18.60
#